data_AF-A0A9X5X8Q9-F1
#
_entry.id   AF-A0A9X5X8Q9-F1
#
_cell.length_a   1.000
_cell.length_b   1.000
_cell.length_c   1.000
_cell.angle_alpha   90.00
_cell.angle_beta   90.00
_cell.angle_gamma   90.00
#
_symmetry.space_group_name_H-M   'P 1'
#
loop_
_entity.id
_entity.type
_entity.pdbx_description
1 polymer ?
#
loop_
_entity_poly.entity_id
_entity_poly.type
_entity_poly.pdbx_seq_one_letter_code
_entity_poly.pdbx_strand_id
1 'polypeptide(L)' 'GFGFALRYDTPAVDAISCSVPVARLTGEHEARIVAVMREMRMKIESLLSPASGAPDWR' A
#
# COMPACT_ATOMS: atom_id res chain seq x y z
N GLY A 1 8.38 5.56 8.48
CA GLY A 1 7.36 5.50 7.41
C GLY A 1 7.00 4.06 7.16
N PHE A 2 5.91 3.80 6.45
CA PHE A 2 5.40 2.46 6.17
C PHE A 2 5.33 2.23 4.66
N GLY A 3 5.61 1.02 4.19
CA GLY A 3 5.59 0.69 2.76
C GLY A 3 5.05 -0.73 2.52
N PHE A 4 4.23 -0.89 1.48
CA PHE A 4 3.62 -2.15 1.09
C PHE A 4 3.73 -2.35 -0.42
N ALA A 5 4.38 -3.44 -0.86
CA ALA A 5 4.39 -3.85 -2.25
C ALA A 5 2.99 -4.27 -2.72
N LEU A 6 2.61 -3.87 -3.93
CA LEU A 6 1.37 -4.27 -4.60
C LEU A 6 1.62 -5.54 -5.43
N ARG A 7 0.83 -6.60 -5.18
CA ARG A 7 1.01 -7.96 -5.73
C ARG A 7 0.00 -8.28 -6.84
N TYR A 8 -0.34 -7.31 -7.67
CA TYR A 8 -1.15 -7.57 -8.86
C TYR A 8 -0.29 -8.13 -10.02
N ASP A 9 1.05 -8.10 -9.90
CA ASP A 9 2.02 -8.71 -10.82
C ASP A 9 3.11 -9.49 -10.05
N THR A 10 3.85 -10.37 -10.74
CA THR A 10 4.93 -11.19 -10.17
C THR A 10 6.19 -11.17 -11.07
N PRO A 11 7.31 -10.56 -10.64
CA PRO A 11 7.52 -9.92 -9.33
C PRO A 11 6.68 -8.63 -9.16
N ALA A 12 6.48 -8.20 -7.91
CA ALA A 12 5.82 -6.93 -7.62
C ALA A 12 6.63 -5.75 -8.20
N VAL A 13 5.99 -4.92 -9.02
CA VAL A 13 6.63 -3.76 -9.67
C VAL A 13 6.30 -2.42 -9.00
N ASP A 14 5.25 -2.39 -8.17
CA ASP A 14 4.74 -1.19 -7.52
C ASP A 14 4.63 -1.32 -5.99
N ALA A 15 4.53 -0.17 -5.32
CA ALA A 15 4.30 -0.08 -3.88
C ALA A 15 3.52 1.18 -3.48
N ILE A 16 2.85 1.11 -2.33
CA ILE A 16 2.30 2.27 -1.64
C ILE A 16 3.13 2.59 -0.39
N SER A 17 3.24 3.86 -0.05
CA SER A 17 3.98 4.31 1.14
C SER A 17 3.22 5.37 1.94
N CYS A 18 3.52 5.44 3.25
CA CYS A 18 2.98 6.42 4.17
C CYS A 18 4.12 7.03 5.00
N SER A 19 4.35 8.32 4.80
CA SER A 19 5.31 9.12 5.57
C SER A 19 4.64 9.70 6.81
N VAL A 20 5.26 9.50 7.96
CA VAL A 20 4.70 9.91 9.26
C VAL A 20 5.79 10.61 10.07
N PRO A 21 5.56 11.84 10.58
CA PRO A 21 6.47 12.47 11.52
C PRO A 21 6.61 11.63 12.79
N VAL A 22 7.85 11.33 13.18
CA VAL A 22 8.13 10.47 14.36
C VAL A 22 7.49 11.02 15.63
N ALA A 23 7.44 12.35 15.78
CA ALA A 23 6.81 13.01 16.92
C ALA A 23 5.31 12.70 17.09
N ARG A 24 4.64 12.17 16.06
CA ARG A 24 3.21 11.80 16.08
C ARG A 24 2.98 10.29 16.05
N LEU A 25 4.04 9.48 16.11
CA LEU A 25 3.95 8.03 16.03
C LEU A 25 3.86 7.43 17.43
N THR A 26 2.64 7.07 17.82
CA THR A 26 2.37 6.24 18.99
C THR A 26 2.11 4.80 18.56
N GLY A 27 2.18 3.83 19.48
CA GLY A 27 1.90 2.43 19.15
C GLY A 27 0.48 2.19 18.60
N GLU A 28 -0.53 2.88 19.15
CA GLU A 28 -1.90 2.85 18.64
C GLU A 28 -1.97 3.42 17.21
N HIS A 29 -1.27 4.54 16.98
CA HIS A 29 -1.24 5.16 15.66
C HIS A 29 -0.56 4.25 14.62
N GLU A 30 0.55 3.61 14.99
CA GLU A 30 1.22 2.61 14.17
C GLU A 30 0.28 1.47 13.78
N ALA A 31 -0.40 0.87 14.76
CA ALA A 31 -1.34 -0.22 14.51
C ALA A 31 -2.45 0.21 13.54
N ARG A 32 -2.98 1.43 13.72
CA ARG A 32 -3.97 2.01 12.81
C ARG A 32 -3.41 2.23 11.40
N ILE A 33 -2.18 2.75 11.26
CA ILE A 33 -1.54 2.97 9.96
C ILE A 33 -1.36 1.63 9.24
N VAL A 34 -0.86 0.60 9.94
CA VAL A 34 -0.68 -0.74 9.37
C VAL A 34 -2.02 -1.33 8.91
N ALA A 35 -3.07 -1.19 9.72
CA ALA A 35 -4.42 -1.67 9.36
C ALA A 35 -4.94 -0.99 8.08
N VAL A 36 -4.88 0.35 8.02
CA VAL A 36 -5.33 1.12 6.86
C VAL A 36 -4.50 0.80 5.62
N MET A 37 -3.16 0.72 5.74
CA MET A 37 -2.29 0.41 4.61
C MET A 37 -2.57 -0.99 4.03
N ARG A 38 -2.88 -1.98 4.89
CA ARG A 38 -3.30 -3.32 4.44
C ARG A 38 -4.63 -3.28 3.71
N GLU A 39 -5.60 -2.55 4.23
CA GLU A 39 -6.91 -2.37 3.58
C GLU A 39 -6.78 -1.70 2.21
N MET A 40 -5.98 -0.64 2.10
CA MET A 40 -5.76 0.08 0.85
C MET A 40 -5.05 -0.78 -0.18
N ARG A 41 -4.03 -1.54 0.22
CA ARG A 41 -3.39 -2.53 -0.65
C ARG A 41 -4.42 -3.51 -1.23
N MET A 42 -5.28 -4.11 -0.40
CA MET A 42 -6.30 -5.06 -0.88
C MET A 42 -7.27 -4.41 -1.86
N LYS A 43 -7.70 -3.16 -1.60
CA LYS A 43 -8.56 -2.40 -2.51
C LYS A 43 -7.90 -2.19 -3.87
N ILE A 44 -6.65 -1.71 -3.89
CA ILE A 44 -5.89 -1.48 -5.11
C ILE A 44 -5.71 -2.78 -5.90
N GLU A 45 -5.25 -3.84 -5.22
CA GLU A 45 -5.04 -5.15 -5.85
C GLU A 45 -6.34 -5.74 -6.43
N SER A 46 -7.50 -5.49 -5.81
CA SER A 46 -8.80 -5.96 -6.32
C SER A 46 -9.25 -5.25 -7.60
N LEU A 47 -8.91 -3.96 -7.75
CA LEU A 47 -9.26 -3.17 -8.92
C LEU A 47 -8.34 -3.46 -10.12
N LEU A 48 -7.06 -3.77 -9.85
CA LEU A 48 -6.02 -3.97 -10.85
C LEU A 48 -5.80 -5.46 -11.19
N SER A 49 -6.85 -6.29 -11.16
CA SER A 49 -6.77 -7.73 -11.48
C SER A 49 -5.87 -7.99 -12.71
N PRO A 50 -5.11 -9.11 -12.77
CA PRO A 50 -4.00 -9.31 -13.73
C PRO A 50 -4.34 -9.10 -15.22
N ALA A 51 -5.62 -9.15 -15.59
CA ALA A 51 -6.10 -8.87 -16.94
C ALA A 51 -6.08 -7.38 -17.34
N SER A 52 -5.96 -6.45 -16.38
CA SER A 52 -6.10 -5.01 -16.60
C SER A 52 -4.81 -4.30 -17.03
N GLY A 53 -3.68 -5.00 -17.13
CA GLY A 53 -2.37 -4.38 -17.43
C GLY A 53 -1.84 -3.52 -16.28
N ALA A 54 -0.58 -3.09 -16.39
CA ALA A 54 0.03 -2.21 -15.39
C ALA A 54 -0.71 -0.86 -15.32
N PRO A 55 -0.84 -0.25 -14.13
CA PRO A 55 -1.46 1.07 -13.99
C PRO A 55 -0.70 2.12 -14.81
N ASP A 56 -1.44 2.95 -15.56
CA ASP A 56 -0.87 4.11 -16.24
C ASP A 56 -0.61 5.23 -15.22
N TRP A 57 0.66 5.43 -14.89
CA TRP A 57 1.13 6.41 -13.91
C TRP A 57 1.49 7.77 -14.53
N ARG A 58 1.23 7.96 -15.83
CA ARG A 58 1.58 9.19 -16.56
C ARG A 58 0.64 10.36 -16.30
#